data_AF-A0A0L0SP93-F1
#
_entry.id   AF-A0A0L0SP93-F1
#
_cell.length_a   1.000
_cell.length_b   1.000
_cell.length_c   1.000
_cell.angle_alpha   90.00
_cell.angle_beta   90.00
_cell.angle_gamma   90.00
#
_symmetry.space_group_name_H-M   'P 1'
#
loop_
_entity.id
_entity.type
_entity.pdbx_description
1 polymer ?
#
loop_
_entity_poly.entity_id
_entity_poly.type
_entity_poly.pdbx_seq_one_letter_code
_entity_poly.pdbx_strand_id
1 'polypeptide(L)'
;MTRPRSISTRQCQPATSTSPLAAPRSLTAGAAAALLATAAVLVLLPLAAHARPLINAPIVSSTGAITTAHPSDPRALRYLNDVSVGSAFQIKFTCDATDQAFCRNAESALQRAAQRIASVFKFRRTMTVSVAMFLPCETSTPDPESCDEYSTLGFALPTTRIPVIHKDDGVTYMYPTSLLKQLDLAGVAEGQVPWPEHDILARFNSLRNWWFSTSGTNMNSTQRDLEFVATHELYHGLGFGDDLAMSNQFDQKSPELLPYYNSFAPETQPPPSATVNTMPYNGNVFFRFAEPSIWNRFTYLADRPVLDYYKVLNDTFNALVQAKSPALQTVNVAETKAVAYSPASVISALQRNEKAGTIMEALHAYGTTANKLVFKTGAWPSGTTLTSNLVLESSLDPFMDGSSLAHTTITANVTSEFLMVYATAVRSFKTAIDATKAPVSGIGPITKDVLLAMGYTSADAQGFTSRKDVADIDPRALRAPGTSSTGDGTNSTMTKKSAAAATVMGTPVMSAVGALAAALAAAWI
;
A
#
# COMPACT_ATOMS: atom_id res chain seq x y z
N MET A 1 25.09 54.52 -3.43
CA MET A 1 25.11 55.97 -3.78
C MET A 1 25.76 56.04 -5.16
N THR A 2 25.23 56.54 -6.26
CA THR A 2 24.16 57.52 -6.58
C THR A 2 23.80 57.34 -8.07
N ARG A 3 22.53 57.56 -8.41
CA ARG A 3 21.93 57.68 -9.77
C ARG A 3 22.52 58.88 -10.56
N PRO A 4 22.41 58.96 -11.92
CA PRO A 4 21.16 59.35 -12.65
C PRO A 4 20.90 58.65 -14.02
N ARG A 5 19.65 58.28 -14.35
CA ARG A 5 18.67 58.87 -15.33
C ARG A 5 19.11 59.03 -16.81
N SER A 6 18.45 58.32 -17.75
CA SER A 6 17.40 58.82 -18.70
C SER A 6 16.89 57.63 -19.57
N ILE A 7 15.59 57.29 -19.58
CA ILE A 7 14.47 57.70 -20.48
C ILE A 7 14.59 57.21 -21.93
N SER A 8 13.72 56.26 -22.32
CA SER A 8 12.83 56.40 -23.48
C SER A 8 11.69 55.39 -23.43
N THR A 9 10.48 55.92 -23.56
CA THR A 9 9.16 55.29 -23.50
C THR A 9 8.58 55.10 -24.91
N ARG A 10 7.70 54.10 -25.11
CA ARG A 10 6.52 54.30 -25.96
C ARG A 10 5.35 53.40 -25.53
N GLN A 11 4.23 54.08 -25.36
CA GLN A 11 2.92 53.67 -24.86
C GLN A 11 2.00 53.21 -25.99
N CYS A 12 1.02 52.40 -25.62
CA CYS A 12 -0.24 52.15 -26.32
C CYS A 12 -1.29 53.25 -26.06
N GLN A 13 -2.33 53.27 -26.93
CA GLN A 13 -3.74 53.75 -26.80
C GLN A 13 -4.17 54.75 -27.90
N PRO A 14 -5.49 55.03 -28.10
CA PRO A 14 -6.67 54.14 -28.25
C PRO A 14 -7.65 54.64 -29.36
N ALA A 15 -8.79 53.96 -29.58
CA ALA A 15 -10.03 54.62 -30.04
C ALA A 15 -11.29 53.79 -29.72
N THR A 16 -12.30 54.47 -29.19
CA THR A 16 -13.64 54.02 -28.78
C THR A 16 -14.73 54.69 -29.63
N SER A 17 -15.99 54.26 -29.41
CA SER A 17 -17.29 54.84 -29.79
C SER A 17 -17.94 54.27 -31.07
N THR A 18 -19.25 54.03 -31.21
CA THR A 18 -20.46 54.09 -30.35
C THR A 18 -21.63 53.46 -31.14
N SER A 19 -22.63 52.90 -30.45
CA SER A 19 -23.96 52.38 -30.89
C SER A 19 -24.83 53.45 -31.63
N PRO A 20 -26.06 53.19 -32.21
CA PRO A 20 -27.23 52.55 -31.55
C PRO A 20 -28.31 51.81 -32.40
N LEU A 21 -29.19 51.09 -31.66
CA LEU A 21 -30.64 50.81 -31.79
C LEU A 21 -31.35 50.66 -33.17
N ALA A 22 -32.13 49.57 -33.32
CA ALA A 22 -33.57 49.60 -33.58
C ALA A 22 -34.24 48.20 -33.56
N ALA A 23 -35.33 48.08 -32.79
CA ALA A 23 -36.51 47.22 -33.04
C ALA A 23 -37.70 48.20 -33.29
N PRO A 24 -38.94 47.84 -33.74
CA PRO A 24 -39.76 46.69 -33.29
C PRO A 24 -40.86 46.16 -34.27
N ARG A 25 -41.76 45.31 -33.71
CA ARG A 25 -43.17 44.94 -34.08
C ARG A 25 -43.40 43.62 -34.84
N SER A 26 -44.45 42.82 -34.61
CA SER A 26 -45.36 42.53 -33.48
C SER A 26 -46.42 41.50 -33.94
N LEU A 27 -46.80 40.58 -33.05
CA LEU A 27 -48.13 39.92 -32.84
C LEU A 27 -48.83 39.11 -33.95
N THR A 28 -49.18 37.86 -33.64
CA THR A 28 -50.57 37.35 -33.64
C THR A 28 -50.71 36.17 -32.68
N ALA A 29 -51.92 36.00 -32.15
CA ALA A 29 -52.30 35.19 -30.99
C ALA A 29 -53.31 34.08 -31.32
N GLY A 30 -53.50 33.15 -30.38
CA GLY A 30 -54.63 32.22 -30.28
C GLY A 30 -54.27 30.77 -30.65
N ALA A 31 -54.77 29.71 -30.00
CA ALA A 31 -55.71 29.57 -28.89
C ALA A 31 -55.50 28.18 -28.23
N ALA A 32 -56.06 28.01 -27.04
CA ALA A 32 -55.99 26.82 -26.19
C ALA A 32 -56.76 25.59 -26.71
N ALA A 33 -56.29 24.39 -26.35
CA ALA A 33 -57.14 23.24 -26.05
C ALA A 33 -56.38 22.22 -25.18
N ALA A 34 -56.93 21.95 -24.00
CA ALA A 34 -56.53 20.86 -23.11
C ALA A 34 -57.18 19.54 -23.56
N LEU A 35 -56.52 18.39 -23.37
CA LEU A 35 -57.18 17.14 -22.94
C LEU A 35 -56.15 16.04 -22.55
N LEU A 36 -56.17 15.70 -21.26
CA LEU A 36 -56.15 14.36 -20.64
C LEU A 36 -55.05 13.32 -20.94
N ALA A 37 -54.27 13.07 -19.89
CA ALA A 37 -54.08 11.80 -19.18
C ALA A 37 -53.65 10.54 -19.98
N THR A 38 -52.45 10.04 -19.66
CA THR A 38 -52.27 8.79 -18.89
C THR A 38 -50.84 8.73 -18.35
N ALA A 39 -50.67 8.92 -17.05
CA ALA A 39 -49.44 8.61 -16.34
C ALA A 39 -49.51 7.13 -15.90
N ALA A 40 -48.77 6.26 -16.58
CA ALA A 40 -48.46 4.94 -16.06
C ALA A 40 -47.26 5.09 -15.10
N VAL A 41 -47.58 5.28 -13.83
CA VAL A 41 -46.64 5.17 -12.72
C VAL A 41 -46.31 3.69 -12.55
N LEU A 42 -45.19 3.25 -13.14
CA LEU A 42 -44.57 1.99 -12.74
C LEU A 42 -43.75 2.28 -11.48
N VAL A 43 -44.34 2.00 -10.32
CA VAL A 43 -43.66 1.95 -9.03
C VAL A 43 -42.67 0.78 -9.08
N LEU A 44 -41.43 1.03 -9.50
CA LEU A 44 -40.31 0.17 -9.15
C LEU A 44 -39.94 0.49 -7.70
N LEU A 45 -40.48 -0.32 -6.80
CA LEU A 45 -40.03 -0.40 -5.42
C LEU A 45 -38.51 -0.60 -5.41
N PRO A 46 -37.72 0.23 -4.71
CA PRO A 46 -36.37 -0.17 -4.37
C PRO A 46 -36.50 -1.38 -3.45
N LEU A 47 -36.00 -2.53 -3.89
CA LEU A 47 -35.62 -3.61 -3.00
C LEU A 47 -34.59 -3.03 -2.04
N ALA A 48 -35.05 -2.57 -0.88
CA ALA A 48 -34.21 -2.23 0.23
C ALA A 48 -33.44 -3.49 0.61
N ALA A 49 -32.19 -3.58 0.16
CA ALA A 49 -31.20 -4.41 0.81
C ALA A 49 -31.13 -3.89 2.25
N HIS A 50 -31.76 -4.63 3.16
CA HIS A 50 -31.71 -4.35 4.58
C HIS A 50 -30.28 -4.62 5.04
N ALA A 51 -29.39 -3.63 4.87
CA ALA A 51 -28.14 -3.58 5.59
C ALA A 51 -28.54 -3.51 7.07
N ARG A 52 -28.42 -4.66 7.76
CA ARG A 52 -28.61 -4.72 9.20
C ARG A 52 -27.69 -3.65 9.81
N PRO A 53 -28.20 -2.72 10.64
CA PRO A 53 -27.33 -1.81 11.34
C PRO A 53 -26.30 -2.64 12.12
N LEU A 54 -25.01 -2.27 12.06
CA LEU A 54 -23.93 -2.80 12.90
C LEU A 54 -24.11 -2.38 14.38
N ILE A 55 -25.36 -2.33 14.86
CA ILE A 55 -25.74 -2.09 16.23
C ILE A 55 -25.86 -3.49 16.84
N ASN A 56 -24.96 -3.78 17.77
CA ASN A 56 -24.61 -5.10 18.32
C ASN A 56 -23.47 -5.77 17.54
N ALA A 57 -22.26 -5.22 17.69
CA ALA A 57 -21.05 -6.03 17.58
C ALA A 57 -21.28 -7.31 18.42
N PRO A 58 -21.07 -8.52 17.86
CA PRO A 58 -21.23 -9.75 18.63
C PRO A 58 -20.37 -9.70 19.89
N ILE A 59 -20.90 -10.25 20.99
CA ILE A 59 -20.20 -10.34 22.27
C ILE A 59 -18.84 -11.00 22.03
N VAL A 60 -17.80 -10.24 22.34
CA VAL A 60 -16.39 -10.60 22.21
C VAL A 60 -16.10 -11.77 23.17
N SER A 61 -15.66 -12.91 22.64
CA SER A 61 -15.04 -13.94 23.46
C SER A 61 -13.53 -13.70 23.45
N SER A 62 -13.04 -12.95 24.44
CA SER A 62 -11.61 -12.85 24.73
C SER A 62 -11.23 -14.01 25.66
N THR A 63 -10.65 -15.08 25.12
CA THR A 63 -10.10 -16.15 25.98
C THR A 63 -8.73 -15.73 26.52
N GLY A 64 -8.73 -15.23 27.76
CA GLY A 64 -7.56 -15.23 28.64
C GLY A 64 -6.40 -14.32 28.22
N ALA A 65 -6.57 -13.01 28.37
CA ALA A 65 -5.44 -12.09 28.24
C ALA A 65 -4.35 -12.38 29.28
N ILE A 66 -3.10 -12.48 28.85
CA ILE A 66 -1.95 -12.72 29.73
C ILE A 66 -1.13 -11.43 29.81
N THR A 67 -0.70 -11.08 31.03
CA THR A 67 0.26 -9.99 31.27
C THR A 67 1.61 -10.56 31.65
N THR A 68 2.65 -10.30 30.86
CA THR A 68 4.05 -10.66 31.20
C THR A 68 4.91 -9.41 31.30
N ALA A 69 6.00 -9.42 32.07
CA ALA A 69 6.94 -8.30 32.08
C ALA A 69 7.56 -8.08 30.68
N HIS A 70 7.72 -6.83 30.26
CA HIS A 70 8.39 -6.49 29.00
C HIS A 70 9.90 -6.77 29.12
N PRO A 71 10.56 -7.36 28.09
CA PRO A 71 11.96 -7.73 28.17
C PRO A 71 12.92 -6.54 28.39
N SER A 72 12.59 -5.37 27.86
CA SER A 72 13.46 -4.17 27.91
C SER A 72 12.99 -3.07 28.87
N ASP A 73 11.74 -3.07 29.36
CA ASP A 73 11.25 -2.14 30.39
C ASP A 73 10.46 -2.91 31.46
N PRO A 74 11.02 -3.19 32.64
CA PRO A 74 10.35 -3.97 33.68
C PRO A 74 9.08 -3.29 34.23
N ARG A 75 8.79 -2.03 33.88
CA ARG A 75 7.55 -1.33 34.24
C ARG A 75 6.43 -1.55 33.22
N ALA A 76 6.75 -1.97 32.00
CA ALA A 76 5.75 -2.31 31.00
C ALA A 76 5.28 -3.76 31.18
N LEU A 77 3.97 -3.96 31.26
CA LEU A 77 3.34 -5.26 31.22
C LEU A 77 2.83 -5.51 29.81
N ARG A 78 3.40 -6.49 29.14
CA ARG A 78 2.99 -6.93 27.82
C ARG A 78 1.64 -7.63 27.90
N TYR A 79 0.62 -7.00 27.34
CA TYR A 79 -0.72 -7.55 27.18
C TYR A 79 -0.76 -8.41 25.91
N LEU A 80 -1.17 -9.67 26.05
CA LEU A 80 -1.28 -10.62 24.95
C LEU A 80 -2.72 -11.14 24.87
N ASN A 81 -3.31 -11.09 23.69
CA ASN A 81 -4.62 -11.70 23.44
C ASN A 81 -4.75 -12.15 21.98
N ASP A 82 -5.47 -13.25 21.76
CA ASP A 82 -5.82 -13.73 20.43
C ASP A 82 -7.28 -13.40 20.14
N VAL A 83 -7.53 -12.69 19.05
CA VAL A 83 -8.85 -12.18 18.68
C VAL A 83 -9.31 -12.79 17.37
N SER A 84 -10.46 -13.46 17.39
CA SER A 84 -11.11 -13.96 16.17
C SER A 84 -12.21 -13.01 15.70
N VAL A 85 -12.27 -12.74 14.40
CA VAL A 85 -13.35 -11.99 13.75
C VAL A 85 -14.06 -12.91 12.76
N GLY A 86 -15.07 -13.62 13.28
CA GLY A 86 -15.75 -14.67 12.53
C GLY A 86 -14.75 -15.68 11.96
N SER A 87 -14.92 -16.07 10.70
CA SER A 87 -13.96 -16.87 9.94
C SER A 87 -13.02 -16.04 9.06
N ALA A 88 -13.07 -14.71 9.16
CA ALA A 88 -12.31 -13.81 8.28
C ALA A 88 -10.90 -13.58 8.80
N PHE A 89 -10.76 -13.25 10.08
CA PHE A 89 -9.46 -12.91 10.68
C PHE A 89 -9.21 -13.66 11.99
N GLN A 90 -7.95 -14.04 12.17
CA GLN A 90 -7.36 -14.44 13.45
C GLN A 90 -6.20 -13.47 13.74
N ILE A 91 -6.37 -12.63 14.75
CA ILE A 91 -5.43 -11.57 15.12
C ILE A 91 -4.68 -12.03 16.38
N LYS A 92 -3.36 -12.15 16.30
CA LYS A 92 -2.48 -12.22 17.48
C LYS A 92 -2.15 -10.80 17.90
N PHE A 93 -2.73 -10.34 19.01
CA PHE A 93 -2.57 -8.98 19.49
C PHE A 93 -1.55 -8.91 20.64
N THR A 94 -0.59 -8.01 20.49
CA THR A 94 0.36 -7.62 21.54
C THR A 94 0.19 -6.13 21.84
N CYS A 95 0.29 -5.75 23.11
CA CYS A 95 0.37 -4.35 23.50
C CYS A 95 1.40 -4.15 24.61
N ASP A 96 2.39 -3.29 24.33
CA ASP A 96 3.51 -3.00 25.23
C ASP A 96 3.27 -1.72 26.06
N ALA A 97 2.06 -1.15 26.00
CA ALA A 97 1.69 0.00 26.80
C ALA A 97 1.56 -0.36 28.30
N THR A 98 1.90 0.59 29.16
CA THR A 98 1.76 0.42 30.62
C THR A 98 0.30 0.41 31.09
N ASP A 99 -0.60 1.10 30.38
CA ASP A 99 -2.03 1.15 30.68
C ASP A 99 -2.80 -0.02 30.02
N GLN A 100 -3.31 -0.93 30.87
CA GLN A 100 -4.09 -2.07 30.43
C GLN A 100 -5.48 -1.70 29.90
N ALA A 101 -6.07 -0.58 30.35
CA ALA A 101 -7.34 -0.10 29.82
C ALA A 101 -7.16 0.42 28.38
N PHE A 102 -6.05 1.13 28.13
CA PHE A 102 -5.62 1.47 26.79
C PHE A 102 -5.47 0.23 25.90
N CYS A 103 -4.76 -0.81 26.34
CA CYS A 103 -4.57 -2.02 25.53
C CYS A 103 -5.90 -2.70 25.15
N ARG A 104 -6.86 -2.80 26.08
CA ARG A 104 -8.19 -3.36 25.78
C ARG A 104 -8.98 -2.50 24.78
N ASN A 105 -8.89 -1.18 24.89
CA ASN A 105 -9.52 -0.26 23.94
C ASN A 105 -8.90 -0.36 22.55
N ALA A 106 -7.56 -0.52 22.49
CA ALA A 106 -6.82 -0.71 21.24
C ALA A 106 -7.18 -2.04 20.56
N GLU A 107 -7.20 -3.14 21.31
CA GLU A 107 -7.67 -4.43 20.83
C GLU A 107 -9.08 -4.31 20.23
N SER A 108 -10.00 -3.69 20.97
CA SER A 108 -11.38 -3.53 20.54
C SER A 108 -11.50 -2.69 19.26
N ALA A 109 -10.66 -1.66 19.10
CA ALA A 109 -10.61 -0.85 17.89
C ALA A 109 -10.09 -1.64 16.68
N LEU A 110 -9.03 -2.43 16.87
CA LEU A 110 -8.49 -3.33 15.84
C LEU A 110 -9.50 -4.41 15.42
N GLN A 111 -10.23 -4.97 16.39
CA GLN A 111 -11.30 -5.91 16.12
C GLN A 111 -12.41 -5.28 15.26
N ARG A 112 -12.83 -4.05 15.58
CA ARG A 112 -13.82 -3.31 14.78
C ARG A 112 -13.31 -2.97 13.38
N ALA A 113 -12.04 -2.61 13.23
CA ALA A 113 -11.42 -2.39 11.93
C ALA A 113 -11.49 -3.67 11.06
N ALA A 114 -11.09 -4.82 11.61
CA ALA A 114 -11.20 -6.10 10.93
C ALA A 114 -12.66 -6.50 10.62
N GLN A 115 -13.62 -6.18 11.51
CA GLN A 115 -15.06 -6.40 11.26
C GLN A 115 -15.57 -5.55 10.08
N ARG A 116 -15.12 -4.30 9.94
CA ARG A 116 -15.48 -3.45 8.80
C ARG A 116 -15.02 -4.06 7.48
N ILE A 117 -13.78 -4.53 7.44
CA ILE A 117 -13.23 -5.21 6.26
C ILE A 117 -14.01 -6.51 5.97
N ALA A 118 -14.26 -7.33 7.01
CA ALA A 118 -15.04 -8.57 6.89
C ALA A 118 -16.50 -8.35 6.46
N SER A 119 -17.05 -7.15 6.66
CA SER A 119 -18.38 -6.79 6.16
C SER A 119 -18.42 -6.49 4.65
N VAL A 120 -17.26 -6.22 4.04
CA VAL A 120 -17.15 -5.83 2.62
C VAL A 120 -16.66 -6.99 1.75
N PHE A 121 -15.85 -7.90 2.30
CA PHE A 121 -15.25 -9.00 1.55
C PHE A 121 -15.59 -10.38 2.13
N LYS A 122 -15.68 -11.36 1.24
CA LYS A 122 -15.77 -12.77 1.58
C LYS A 122 -14.37 -13.38 1.61
N PHE A 123 -14.06 -14.07 2.70
CA PHE A 123 -12.76 -14.74 2.88
C PHE A 123 -12.93 -16.24 2.68
N ARG A 124 -12.14 -16.82 1.77
CA ARG A 124 -12.10 -18.26 1.50
C ARG A 124 -11.36 -18.99 2.60
N ARG A 125 -10.35 -18.35 3.19
CA ARG A 125 -9.53 -18.87 4.27
C ARG A 125 -9.28 -17.75 5.27
N THR A 126 -9.29 -18.09 6.55
CA THR A 126 -8.98 -17.16 7.64
C THR A 126 -7.60 -16.54 7.42
N MET A 127 -7.55 -15.22 7.54
CA MET A 127 -6.30 -14.46 7.51
C MET A 127 -5.67 -14.42 8.90
N THR A 128 -4.40 -14.76 9.01
CA THR A 128 -3.64 -14.61 10.25
C THR A 128 -2.94 -13.26 10.27
N VAL A 129 -3.16 -12.47 11.32
CA VAL A 129 -2.59 -11.12 11.46
C VAL A 129 -1.81 -11.06 12.76
N SER A 130 -0.57 -10.58 12.72
CA SER A 130 0.18 -10.20 13.93
C SER A 130 0.11 -8.70 14.09
N VAL A 131 -0.44 -8.23 15.21
CA VAL A 131 -0.60 -6.81 15.50
C VAL A 131 0.06 -6.46 16.82
N ALA A 132 0.88 -5.40 16.82
CA ALA A 132 1.47 -4.87 18.05
C ALA A 132 1.17 -3.38 18.26
N MET A 133 0.71 -3.01 19.46
CA MET A 133 0.86 -1.65 19.99
C MET A 133 2.27 -1.53 20.57
N PHE A 134 3.21 -1.01 19.79
CA PHE A 134 4.62 -1.00 20.15
C PHE A 134 5.03 0.30 20.84
N LEU A 135 6.04 0.19 21.72
CA LEU A 135 6.77 1.33 22.24
C LEU A 135 7.81 1.79 21.20
N PRO A 136 7.75 3.03 20.68
CA PRO A 136 8.75 3.55 19.76
C PRO A 136 10.14 3.48 20.35
N CYS A 137 11.09 2.97 19.57
CA CYS A 137 12.48 2.76 20.02
C CYS A 137 12.57 1.94 21.32
N GLU A 138 11.62 1.02 21.51
CA GLU A 138 11.52 0.07 22.63
C GLU A 138 11.47 0.72 24.03
N THR A 139 11.04 1.98 24.13
CA THR A 139 10.98 2.73 25.39
C THR A 139 9.68 3.53 25.54
N SER A 140 9.24 3.74 26.79
CA SER A 140 8.07 4.60 27.10
C SER A 140 8.37 6.09 27.05
N THR A 141 9.63 6.48 26.95
CA THR A 141 10.08 7.88 26.91
C THR A 141 11.13 8.08 25.80
N PRO A 142 10.77 7.84 24.53
CA PRO A 142 11.68 8.04 23.42
C PRO A 142 11.99 9.53 23.26
N ASP A 143 13.22 9.83 22.88
CA ASP A 143 13.61 11.17 22.46
C ASP A 143 13.09 11.43 21.02
N PRO A 144 12.20 12.42 20.81
CA PRO A 144 11.64 12.71 19.50
C PRO A 144 12.66 13.08 18.43
N GLU A 145 13.86 13.56 18.81
CA GLU A 145 14.90 13.98 17.87
C GLU A 145 15.73 12.80 17.34
N SER A 146 15.84 11.72 18.10
CA SER A 146 16.65 10.55 17.76
C SER A 146 15.84 9.28 17.46
N CYS A 147 14.52 9.32 17.67
CA CYS A 147 13.63 8.19 17.44
C CYS A 147 12.73 8.40 16.22
N ASP A 148 13.13 7.90 15.05
CA ASP A 148 12.34 7.98 13.81
C ASP A 148 10.95 7.35 13.96
N GLU A 149 10.82 6.30 14.79
CA GLU A 149 9.53 5.65 15.06
C GLU A 149 8.55 6.54 15.86
N TYR A 150 9.03 7.60 16.53
CA TYR A 150 8.21 8.47 17.37
C TYR A 150 7.11 9.15 16.55
N SER A 151 7.41 9.51 15.29
CA SER A 151 6.48 10.17 14.38
C SER A 151 5.54 9.20 13.66
N THR A 152 5.75 7.89 13.78
CA THR A 152 4.90 6.88 13.13
C THR A 152 3.55 6.77 13.87
N LEU A 153 2.45 6.72 13.13
CA LEU A 153 1.12 6.38 13.67
C LEU A 153 0.96 4.86 13.71
N GLY A 154 1.14 4.23 12.57
CA GLY A 154 1.19 2.80 12.40
C GLY A 154 1.50 2.45 10.95
N PHE A 155 1.57 1.15 10.68
CA PHE A 155 1.65 0.60 9.33
C PHE A 155 1.11 -0.83 9.35
N ALA A 156 0.72 -1.35 8.19
CA ALA A 156 0.63 -2.79 7.98
C ALA A 156 1.08 -3.19 6.58
N LEU A 157 1.56 -4.42 6.44
CA LEU A 157 2.04 -4.96 5.18
C LEU A 157 1.86 -6.48 5.11
N PRO A 158 1.75 -7.04 3.89
CA PRO A 158 1.80 -8.48 3.71
C PRO A 158 3.18 -9.01 4.10
N THR A 159 3.20 -10.10 4.85
CA THR A 159 4.45 -10.66 5.38
C THR A 159 5.32 -11.30 4.31
N THR A 160 4.72 -11.75 3.22
CA THR A 160 5.40 -12.45 2.14
C THR A 160 4.62 -12.20 0.85
N ARG A 161 5.34 -12.29 -0.26
CA ARG A 161 4.74 -12.29 -1.59
C ARG A 161 5.17 -13.54 -2.32
N ILE A 162 4.25 -14.11 -3.09
CA ILE A 162 4.45 -15.37 -3.80
C ILE A 162 4.26 -15.11 -5.30
N PRO A 163 5.21 -15.55 -6.15
CA PRO A 163 5.11 -15.33 -7.59
C PRO A 163 3.99 -16.18 -8.21
N VAL A 164 3.21 -15.54 -9.07
CA VAL A 164 2.09 -16.12 -9.81
C VAL A 164 2.22 -15.70 -11.28
N ILE A 165 2.23 -16.67 -12.19
CA ILE A 165 2.31 -16.41 -13.63
C ILE A 165 0.91 -16.27 -14.22
N HIS A 166 0.67 -15.18 -14.94
CA HIS A 166 -0.59 -14.94 -15.63
C HIS A 166 -0.56 -15.50 -17.06
N LYS A 167 -1.65 -16.13 -17.46
CA LYS A 167 -1.72 -16.90 -18.73
C LYS A 167 -1.92 -16.01 -19.95
N ASP A 168 -2.45 -14.82 -19.76
CA ASP A 168 -2.83 -13.93 -20.86
C ASP A 168 -1.69 -13.03 -21.34
N ASP A 169 -0.82 -12.59 -20.42
CA ASP A 169 0.35 -11.75 -20.73
C ASP A 169 1.69 -12.47 -20.48
N GLY A 170 1.68 -13.63 -19.83
CA GLY A 170 2.88 -14.38 -19.49
C GLY A 170 3.74 -13.72 -18.41
N VAL A 171 3.24 -12.69 -17.73
CA VAL A 171 3.98 -11.95 -16.71
C VAL A 171 3.83 -12.64 -15.36
N THR A 172 4.95 -12.76 -14.65
CA THR A 172 4.94 -13.17 -13.23
C THR A 172 4.72 -11.95 -12.35
N TYR A 173 3.69 -12.01 -11.52
CA TYR A 173 3.38 -11.01 -10.51
C TYR A 173 3.58 -11.55 -9.11
N MET A 174 4.11 -10.70 -8.24
CA MET A 174 4.19 -10.97 -6.81
C MET A 174 2.81 -10.75 -6.17
N TYR A 175 2.23 -11.81 -5.61
CA TYR A 175 0.97 -11.74 -4.88
C TYR A 175 1.22 -11.68 -3.37
N PRO A 176 0.69 -10.68 -2.66
CA PRO A 176 0.54 -10.73 -1.21
C PRO A 176 -0.07 -12.06 -0.75
N THR A 177 0.51 -12.71 0.26
CA THR A 177 -0.05 -13.96 0.81
C THR A 177 -1.49 -13.78 1.31
N SER A 178 -1.79 -12.60 1.88
CA SER A 178 -3.14 -12.17 2.28
C SER A 178 -4.17 -12.30 1.16
N LEU A 179 -3.82 -11.87 -0.05
CA LEU A 179 -4.64 -11.99 -1.25
C LEU A 179 -4.61 -13.41 -1.83
N LEU A 180 -3.43 -13.99 -2.03
CA LEU A 180 -3.25 -15.27 -2.71
C LEU A 180 -4.05 -16.39 -2.04
N LYS A 181 -4.09 -16.39 -0.71
CA LYS A 181 -4.81 -17.37 0.11
C LYS A 181 -6.34 -17.31 -0.12
N GLN A 182 -6.86 -16.24 -0.71
CA GLN A 182 -8.28 -16.09 -1.06
C GLN A 182 -8.63 -16.62 -2.45
N LEU A 183 -7.64 -16.97 -3.26
CA LEU A 183 -7.82 -17.46 -4.63
C LEU A 183 -7.98 -18.99 -4.68
N ASP A 184 -8.40 -19.49 -5.83
CA ASP A 184 -8.61 -20.90 -6.15
C ASP A 184 -7.62 -21.44 -7.19
N LEU A 185 -6.43 -20.86 -7.26
CA LEU A 185 -5.36 -21.33 -8.13
C LEU A 185 -4.96 -22.77 -7.78
N ALA A 186 -4.53 -23.53 -8.79
CA ALA A 186 -3.89 -24.84 -8.59
C ALA A 186 -2.67 -24.68 -7.66
N GLY A 187 -2.42 -25.66 -6.80
CA GLY A 187 -1.41 -25.57 -5.72
C GLY A 187 -1.86 -24.79 -4.47
N VAL A 188 -2.61 -23.68 -4.59
CA VAL A 188 -3.27 -23.03 -3.44
C VAL A 188 -4.40 -23.92 -2.92
N ALA A 189 -5.28 -24.38 -3.80
CA ALA A 189 -6.37 -25.29 -3.47
C ALA A 189 -5.88 -26.62 -2.87
N GLU A 190 -4.71 -27.08 -3.31
CA GLU A 190 -4.09 -28.36 -2.92
C GLU A 190 -3.20 -28.25 -1.67
N GLY A 191 -3.04 -27.05 -1.09
CA GLY A 191 -2.23 -26.85 0.12
C GLY A 191 -0.71 -26.97 -0.10
N GLN A 192 -0.25 -26.75 -1.33
CA GLN A 192 1.18 -26.84 -1.70
C GLN A 192 1.95 -25.55 -1.41
N VAL A 193 1.24 -24.42 -1.24
CA VAL A 193 1.87 -23.13 -0.97
C VAL A 193 2.40 -23.08 0.46
N PRO A 194 3.69 -22.77 0.68
CA PRO A 194 4.27 -22.61 2.01
C PRO A 194 3.79 -21.29 2.62
N TRP A 195 2.70 -21.33 3.39
CA TRP A 195 2.17 -20.14 4.03
C TRP A 195 3.11 -19.65 5.15
N PRO A 196 3.33 -18.33 5.28
CA PRO A 196 3.97 -17.76 6.45
C PRO A 196 3.09 -17.97 7.68
N GLU A 197 3.67 -17.84 8.88
CA GLU A 197 2.92 -17.91 10.14
C GLU A 197 1.78 -16.87 10.18
N HIS A 198 2.11 -15.65 9.73
CA HIS A 198 1.19 -14.53 9.63
C HIS A 198 1.05 -14.10 8.18
N ASP A 199 -0.16 -13.79 7.72
CA ASP A 199 -0.43 -13.20 6.40
C ASP A 199 -0.16 -11.68 6.40
N ILE A 200 -0.45 -11.00 7.52
CA ILE A 200 -0.23 -9.56 7.70
C ILE A 200 0.59 -9.30 8.98
N LEU A 201 1.55 -8.38 8.90
CA LEU A 201 2.11 -7.70 10.07
C LEU A 201 1.55 -6.29 10.16
N ALA A 202 1.12 -5.87 11.35
CA ALA A 202 0.76 -4.49 11.64
C ALA A 202 1.37 -4.00 12.95
N ARG A 203 1.76 -2.74 12.98
CA ARG A 203 2.28 -2.09 14.20
C ARG A 203 1.67 -0.71 14.33
N PHE A 204 1.29 -0.34 15.55
CA PHE A 204 0.74 0.98 15.88
C PHE A 204 1.47 1.53 17.09
N ASN A 205 1.84 2.80 17.04
CA ASN A 205 2.62 3.43 18.10
C ASN A 205 1.74 3.62 19.35
N SER A 206 2.12 2.98 20.46
CA SER A 206 1.33 2.99 21.70
C SER A 206 1.37 4.33 22.46
N LEU A 207 2.29 5.22 22.10
CA LEU A 207 2.45 6.55 22.71
C LEU A 207 1.66 7.64 21.99
N ARG A 208 0.98 7.33 20.87
CA ARG A 208 0.12 8.30 20.20
C ARG A 208 -1.14 8.57 20.99
N ASN A 209 -1.64 9.80 20.88
CA ASN A 209 -2.89 10.24 21.50
C ASN A 209 -4.09 9.65 20.74
N TRP A 210 -4.36 8.37 20.97
CA TRP A 210 -5.46 7.67 20.35
C TRP A 210 -6.80 8.05 20.99
N TRP A 211 -7.80 8.22 20.13
CA TRP A 211 -9.20 8.25 20.51
C TRP A 211 -9.86 6.91 20.20
N PHE A 212 -10.76 6.52 21.09
CA PHE A 212 -11.53 5.28 20.99
C PHE A 212 -13.02 5.63 21.00
N SER A 213 -13.80 4.97 20.14
CA SER A 213 -15.25 5.16 20.05
C SER A 213 -16.01 4.78 21.33
N THR A 214 -15.39 3.99 22.20
CA THR A 214 -15.90 3.61 23.52
C THR A 214 -15.69 4.67 24.60
N SER A 215 -14.93 5.74 24.33
CA SER A 215 -14.61 6.78 25.32
C SER A 215 -15.81 7.63 25.75
N GLY A 216 -16.91 7.62 24.98
CA GLY A 216 -18.10 8.42 25.26
C GLY A 216 -17.92 9.93 25.06
N THR A 217 -16.75 10.38 24.60
CA THR A 217 -16.45 11.80 24.34
C THR A 217 -16.19 12.05 22.86
N ASN A 218 -16.41 13.28 22.42
CA ASN A 218 -16.04 13.70 21.07
C ASN A 218 -14.51 13.71 20.94
N MET A 219 -14.01 13.25 19.79
CA MET A 219 -12.59 13.30 19.46
C MET A 219 -12.11 14.75 19.38
N ASN A 220 -11.03 15.08 20.08
CA ASN A 220 -10.42 16.41 20.00
C ASN A 220 -9.44 16.53 18.81
N SER A 221 -8.93 17.75 18.56
CA SER A 221 -8.07 18.04 17.41
C SER A 221 -6.65 17.46 17.50
N THR A 222 -6.19 17.05 18.68
CA THR A 222 -4.85 16.44 18.87
C THR A 222 -4.92 14.91 18.86
N GLN A 223 -6.11 14.34 18.87
CA GLN A 223 -6.34 12.91 18.83
C GLN A 223 -6.37 12.35 17.40
N ARG A 224 -6.19 11.03 17.30
CA ARG A 224 -6.43 10.24 16.09
C ARG A 224 -7.34 9.06 16.42
N ASP A 225 -8.28 8.74 15.55
CA ASP A 225 -9.16 7.58 15.73
C ASP A 225 -8.38 6.30 15.35
N LEU A 226 -8.13 5.43 16.33
CA LEU A 226 -7.38 4.20 16.06
C LEU A 226 -8.16 3.23 15.16
N GLU A 227 -9.50 3.21 15.21
CA GLU A 227 -10.29 2.33 14.36
C GLU A 227 -10.21 2.74 12.89
N PHE A 228 -10.16 4.05 12.61
CA PHE A 228 -9.86 4.57 11.28
C PHE A 228 -8.47 4.10 10.86
N VAL A 229 -7.42 4.49 11.59
CA VAL A 229 -6.04 4.22 11.20
C VAL A 229 -5.81 2.71 11.03
N ALA A 230 -6.32 1.88 11.94
CA ALA A 230 -6.26 0.44 11.79
C ALA A 230 -6.97 -0.09 10.54
N THR A 231 -8.11 0.47 10.15
CA THR A 231 -8.80 0.06 8.92
C THR A 231 -8.00 0.44 7.69
N HIS A 232 -7.37 1.62 7.68
CA HIS A 232 -6.46 2.08 6.63
C HIS A 232 -5.25 1.14 6.51
N GLU A 233 -4.54 0.91 7.62
CA GLU A 233 -3.32 0.09 7.59
C GLU A 233 -3.61 -1.36 7.23
N LEU A 234 -4.65 -1.98 7.81
CA LEU A 234 -5.01 -3.36 7.45
C LEU A 234 -5.35 -3.49 5.95
N TYR A 235 -5.84 -2.43 5.31
CA TYR A 235 -6.04 -2.39 3.87
C TYR A 235 -4.71 -2.52 3.09
N HIS A 236 -3.64 -1.86 3.55
CA HIS A 236 -2.29 -2.09 3.02
C HIS A 236 -1.85 -3.54 3.20
N GLY A 237 -2.11 -4.14 4.37
CA GLY A 237 -1.85 -5.56 4.61
C GLY A 237 -2.58 -6.51 3.64
N LEU A 238 -3.77 -6.13 3.15
CA LEU A 238 -4.51 -6.88 2.13
C LEU A 238 -3.91 -6.78 0.72
N GLY A 239 -2.91 -5.92 0.53
CA GLY A 239 -2.24 -5.67 -0.74
C GLY A 239 -2.60 -4.33 -1.40
N PHE A 240 -3.43 -3.51 -0.76
CA PHE A 240 -3.70 -2.17 -1.30
C PHE A 240 -2.41 -1.35 -1.31
N GLY A 241 -2.02 -0.82 -2.45
CA GLY A 241 -0.81 -0.02 -2.55
C GLY A 241 0.48 -0.84 -2.50
N ASP A 242 0.43 -2.14 -2.77
CA ASP A 242 1.61 -3.01 -2.80
C ASP A 242 2.50 -2.73 -4.02
N ASP A 243 2.95 -1.50 -4.24
CA ASP A 243 3.69 -1.08 -5.43
C ASP A 243 5.16 -1.51 -5.38
N LEU A 244 5.58 -2.38 -6.31
CA LEU A 244 6.98 -2.79 -6.46
C LEU A 244 7.65 -2.24 -7.73
N ALA A 245 6.90 -1.54 -8.59
CA ALA A 245 7.39 -1.03 -9.87
C ALA A 245 7.78 0.45 -9.80
N MET A 246 7.30 1.18 -8.80
CA MET A 246 7.53 2.61 -8.66
C MET A 246 7.57 3.02 -7.18
N SER A 247 8.75 2.95 -6.58
CA SER A 247 8.98 3.33 -5.19
C SER A 247 10.15 4.30 -5.05
N ASN A 248 10.08 5.12 -4.01
CA ASN A 248 11.23 5.90 -3.57
C ASN A 248 12.20 4.98 -2.82
N GLN A 249 13.46 4.96 -3.23
CA GLN A 249 14.41 3.91 -2.84
C GLN A 249 15.33 4.27 -1.66
N PHE A 250 15.60 5.56 -1.42
CA PHE A 250 16.66 5.99 -0.49
C PHE A 250 16.30 7.16 0.40
N ASP A 251 15.60 8.16 -0.15
CA ASP A 251 15.25 9.39 0.56
C ASP A 251 13.96 9.93 -0.05
N GLN A 252 12.98 10.28 0.77
CA GLN A 252 11.74 10.93 0.32
C GLN A 252 11.97 12.20 -0.52
N LYS A 253 13.14 12.82 -0.36
CA LYS A 253 13.60 13.99 -1.14
C LYS A 253 14.35 13.64 -2.43
N SER A 254 14.62 12.35 -2.68
CA SER A 254 15.23 11.90 -3.91
C SER A 254 14.30 12.22 -5.09
N PRO A 255 14.79 12.88 -6.15
CA PRO A 255 13.99 13.20 -7.33
C PRO A 255 13.81 11.99 -8.25
N GLU A 256 13.91 10.76 -7.71
CA GLU A 256 13.98 9.54 -8.50
C GLU A 256 13.01 8.48 -7.99
N LEU A 257 12.19 7.99 -8.92
CA LEU A 257 11.34 6.83 -8.71
C LEU A 257 11.89 5.66 -9.50
N LEU A 258 12.03 4.52 -8.82
CA LEU A 258 12.59 3.29 -9.37
C LEU A 258 11.80 2.09 -8.86
N PRO A 259 11.82 0.95 -9.56
CA PRO A 259 11.29 -0.29 -9.02
C PRO A 259 12.02 -0.71 -7.75
N TYR A 260 11.30 -1.38 -6.85
CA TYR A 260 11.89 -2.03 -5.68
C TYR A 260 12.95 -3.05 -6.14
N TYR A 261 13.96 -3.32 -5.31
CA TYR A 261 14.99 -4.31 -5.64
C TYR A 261 15.19 -5.34 -4.55
N ASN A 262 15.58 -6.54 -4.98
CA ASN A 262 15.81 -7.65 -4.08
C ASN A 262 17.22 -7.57 -3.50
N SER A 263 17.29 -7.50 -2.17
CA SER A 263 18.53 -7.60 -1.39
C SER A 263 18.87 -9.01 -0.93
N PHE A 264 18.04 -9.98 -1.31
CA PHE A 264 18.27 -11.41 -1.12
C PHE A 264 18.63 -12.07 -2.44
N ALA A 265 19.45 -13.12 -2.35
CA ALA A 265 19.91 -13.84 -3.53
C ALA A 265 18.73 -14.49 -4.29
N PRO A 266 18.76 -14.55 -5.64
CA PRO A 266 17.68 -15.11 -6.44
C PRO A 266 17.30 -16.57 -6.11
N GLU A 267 18.24 -17.36 -5.59
CA GLU A 267 18.02 -18.72 -5.12
C GLU A 267 17.17 -18.82 -3.84
N THR A 268 17.04 -17.73 -3.10
CA THR A 268 16.17 -17.64 -1.92
C THR A 268 14.73 -17.38 -2.37
N GLN A 269 14.02 -18.46 -2.69
CA GLN A 269 12.60 -18.45 -3.07
C GLN A 269 11.79 -19.43 -2.21
N PRO A 270 10.65 -19.00 -1.63
CA PRO A 270 10.19 -17.62 -1.57
C PRO A 270 11.17 -16.72 -0.79
N PRO A 271 11.11 -15.39 -0.96
CA PRO A 271 11.86 -14.46 -0.12
C PRO A 271 11.58 -14.73 1.37
N PRO A 272 12.53 -14.44 2.27
CA PRO A 272 12.27 -14.52 3.70
C PRO A 272 11.05 -13.68 4.08
N SER A 273 10.21 -14.21 4.97
CA SER A 273 9.08 -13.44 5.46
C SER A 273 9.56 -12.16 6.14
N ALA A 274 8.87 -11.06 5.88
CA ALA A 274 9.01 -9.84 6.65
C ALA A 274 8.75 -10.16 8.12
N THR A 275 9.61 -9.61 8.97
CA THR A 275 9.51 -9.62 10.42
C THR A 275 9.43 -8.19 10.88
N VAL A 276 9.06 -7.97 12.15
CA VAL A 276 9.07 -6.62 12.75
C VAL A 276 10.40 -5.87 12.61
N ASN A 277 11.51 -6.59 12.40
CA ASN A 277 12.87 -6.05 12.29
C ASN A 277 13.42 -6.02 10.86
N THR A 278 12.71 -6.61 9.89
CA THR A 278 13.17 -6.75 8.49
C THR A 278 12.24 -6.06 7.49
N MET A 279 11.39 -5.16 7.98
CA MET A 279 10.48 -4.34 7.18
C MET A 279 11.24 -3.30 6.33
N PRO A 280 10.62 -2.83 5.23
CA PRO A 280 11.24 -2.78 3.92
C PRO A 280 12.20 -1.60 3.77
N TYR A 281 13.41 -1.74 4.31
CA TYR A 281 14.56 -1.09 3.71
C TYR A 281 15.08 -1.99 2.60
N ASN A 282 15.13 -1.49 1.36
CA ASN A 282 15.89 -2.19 0.34
C ASN A 282 17.31 -2.32 0.89
N GLY A 283 17.76 -3.55 1.14
CA GLY A 283 19.02 -3.77 1.84
C GLY A 283 20.22 -3.14 1.12
N ASN A 284 21.40 -3.23 1.74
CA ASN A 284 22.62 -2.62 1.21
C ASN A 284 23.21 -3.32 -0.03
N VAL A 285 22.44 -4.23 -0.64
CA VAL A 285 22.86 -5.11 -1.72
C VAL A 285 21.75 -5.17 -2.77
N PHE A 286 22.13 -5.09 -4.04
CA PHE A 286 21.23 -5.18 -5.19
C PHE A 286 21.54 -6.45 -5.98
N PHE A 287 20.62 -7.41 -6.04
CA PHE A 287 20.74 -8.56 -6.94
C PHE A 287 20.04 -8.31 -8.28
N ARG A 288 18.81 -7.79 -8.21
CA ARG A 288 17.91 -7.55 -9.34
C ARG A 288 16.77 -6.66 -8.90
N PHE A 289 16.08 -6.04 -9.84
CA PHE A 289 14.76 -5.48 -9.55
C PHE A 289 13.80 -6.58 -9.08
N ALA A 290 12.90 -6.23 -8.17
CA ALA A 290 11.80 -7.09 -7.75
C ALA A 290 10.88 -7.35 -8.96
N GLU A 291 10.26 -8.52 -9.01
CA GLU A 291 9.16 -8.76 -9.94
C GLU A 291 7.99 -7.83 -9.56
N PRO A 292 7.25 -7.27 -10.54
CA PRO A 292 6.14 -6.37 -10.24
C PRO A 292 5.10 -7.09 -9.38
N SER A 293 4.41 -6.36 -8.51
CA SER A 293 3.29 -6.96 -7.78
C SER A 293 2.03 -6.99 -8.64
N ILE A 294 1.04 -7.76 -8.21
CA ILE A 294 -0.28 -7.75 -8.86
C ILE A 294 -0.94 -6.36 -8.84
N TRP A 295 -0.60 -5.48 -7.89
CA TRP A 295 -1.05 -4.08 -7.90
C TRP A 295 -0.60 -3.37 -9.19
N ASN A 296 0.66 -3.56 -9.58
CA ASN A 296 1.25 -2.87 -10.73
C ASN A 296 0.62 -3.23 -12.08
N ARG A 297 -0.10 -4.34 -12.16
CA ARG A 297 -0.89 -4.70 -13.34
C ARG A 297 -2.00 -3.69 -13.65
N PHE A 298 -2.53 -3.04 -12.61
CA PHE A 298 -3.64 -2.10 -12.72
C PHE A 298 -3.18 -0.63 -12.64
N THR A 299 -1.88 -0.39 -12.45
CA THR A 299 -1.34 0.95 -12.24
C THR A 299 -0.88 1.58 -13.56
N TYR A 300 -1.39 2.77 -13.82
CA TYR A 300 -1.10 3.55 -15.02
C TYR A 300 -0.56 4.92 -14.66
N LEU A 301 0.43 5.35 -15.43
CA LEU A 301 1.09 6.65 -15.32
C LEU A 301 0.91 7.41 -16.63
N ALA A 302 0.20 8.55 -16.58
CA ALA A 302 -0.13 9.36 -17.77
C ALA A 302 -0.69 8.52 -18.94
N ASP A 303 -1.57 7.56 -18.62
CA ASP A 303 -2.20 6.57 -19.52
C ASP A 303 -1.35 5.40 -20.02
N ARG A 304 -0.08 5.31 -19.62
CA ARG A 304 0.78 4.17 -19.92
C ARG A 304 0.84 3.21 -18.73
N PRO A 305 0.77 1.88 -18.91
CA PRO A 305 0.98 0.93 -17.83
C PRO A 305 2.34 1.15 -17.15
N VAL A 306 2.40 1.13 -15.82
CA VAL A 306 3.68 1.29 -15.09
C VAL A 306 4.69 0.21 -15.46
N LEU A 307 4.22 -0.98 -15.86
CA LEU A 307 5.03 -2.11 -16.29
C LEU A 307 5.89 -1.80 -17.52
N ASP A 308 5.46 -0.87 -18.38
CA ASP A 308 6.24 -0.47 -19.53
C ASP A 308 7.50 0.32 -19.13
N TYR A 309 7.42 1.11 -18.05
CA TYR A 309 8.56 1.84 -17.48
C TYR A 309 9.50 0.86 -16.78
N TYR A 310 8.94 -0.03 -15.96
CA TYR A 310 9.66 -1.11 -15.30
C TYR A 310 10.50 -1.93 -16.29
N LYS A 311 9.90 -2.32 -17.42
CA LYS A 311 10.56 -3.13 -18.45
C LYS A 311 11.83 -2.46 -18.97
N VAL A 312 11.81 -1.15 -19.26
CA VAL A 312 12.99 -0.44 -19.76
C VAL A 312 14.12 -0.43 -18.73
N LEU A 313 13.81 -0.21 -17.46
CA LEU A 313 14.80 -0.20 -16.38
C LEU A 313 15.40 -1.59 -16.18
N ASN A 314 14.56 -2.63 -16.13
CA ASN A 314 15.01 -4.00 -15.98
C ASN A 314 15.85 -4.48 -17.17
N ASP A 315 15.43 -4.21 -18.40
CA ASP A 315 16.19 -4.56 -19.61
C ASP A 315 17.54 -3.83 -19.64
N THR A 316 17.58 -2.55 -19.24
CA THR A 316 18.82 -1.78 -19.17
C THR A 316 19.79 -2.36 -18.14
N PHE A 317 19.29 -2.67 -16.93
CA PHE A 317 20.11 -3.31 -15.91
C PHE A 317 20.66 -4.67 -16.40
N ASN A 318 19.80 -5.53 -16.97
CA ASN A 318 20.22 -6.83 -17.48
C ASN A 318 21.28 -6.71 -18.59
N ALA A 319 21.14 -5.72 -19.48
CA ALA A 319 22.15 -5.44 -20.51
C ALA A 319 23.49 -5.00 -19.91
N LEU A 320 23.48 -4.16 -18.85
CA LEU A 320 24.68 -3.76 -18.14
C LEU A 320 25.38 -4.94 -17.45
N VAL A 321 24.60 -5.84 -16.83
CA VAL A 321 25.11 -7.09 -16.24
C VAL A 321 25.72 -8.00 -17.29
N GLN A 322 25.02 -8.23 -18.40
CA GLN A 322 25.49 -9.07 -19.51
C GLN A 322 26.78 -8.53 -20.14
N ALA A 323 26.87 -7.21 -20.29
CA ALA A 323 28.05 -6.53 -20.80
C ALA A 323 29.22 -6.47 -19.79
N LYS A 324 29.02 -6.96 -18.55
CA LYS A 324 29.99 -6.83 -17.44
C LYS A 324 30.46 -5.38 -17.27
N SER A 325 29.52 -4.45 -17.31
CA SER A 325 29.80 -3.02 -17.30
C SER A 325 30.67 -2.63 -16.10
N PRO A 326 31.78 -1.89 -16.29
CA PRO A 326 32.62 -1.42 -15.19
C PRO A 326 31.90 -0.37 -14.31
N ALA A 327 30.74 0.14 -14.74
CA ALA A 327 29.92 1.03 -13.94
C ALA A 327 29.18 0.30 -12.80
N LEU A 328 29.03 -1.02 -12.88
CA LEU A 328 28.40 -1.82 -11.83
C LEU A 328 29.46 -2.30 -10.83
N GLN A 329 29.41 -1.81 -9.60
CA GLN A 329 30.31 -2.22 -8.54
C GLN A 329 29.76 -3.49 -7.88
N THR A 330 30.47 -4.60 -8.02
CA THR A 330 30.10 -5.86 -7.36
C THR A 330 30.30 -5.78 -5.86
N VAL A 331 29.39 -6.41 -5.11
CA VAL A 331 29.48 -6.59 -3.65
C VAL A 331 29.66 -8.07 -3.36
N ASN A 332 30.66 -8.40 -2.54
CA ASN A 332 30.85 -9.77 -2.07
C ASN A 332 29.82 -10.09 -1.01
N VAL A 333 28.94 -11.04 -1.30
CA VAL A 333 27.96 -11.57 -0.35
C VAL A 333 28.38 -13.00 -0.02
N ALA A 334 28.63 -13.28 1.26
CA ALA A 334 28.97 -14.62 1.69
C ALA A 334 27.84 -15.60 1.35
N GLU A 335 28.19 -16.86 1.10
CA GLU A 335 27.23 -17.98 1.04
C GLU A 335 26.27 -17.99 -0.16
N THR A 336 26.41 -17.08 -1.13
CA THR A 336 25.65 -17.11 -2.39
C THR A 336 26.57 -17.26 -3.61
N LYS A 337 26.06 -17.91 -4.66
CA LYS A 337 26.71 -17.97 -5.98
C LYS A 337 26.28 -16.82 -6.88
N ALA A 338 25.25 -16.07 -6.51
CA ALA A 338 24.74 -14.96 -7.29
C ALA A 338 25.66 -13.75 -7.15
N VAL A 339 25.84 -13.03 -8.26
CA VAL A 339 26.56 -11.76 -8.28
C VAL A 339 25.64 -10.67 -7.77
N ALA A 340 26.11 -9.93 -6.78
CA ALA A 340 25.39 -8.80 -6.21
C ALA A 340 26.13 -7.49 -6.52
N TYR A 341 25.41 -6.38 -6.49
CA TYR A 341 25.89 -5.06 -6.84
C TYR A 341 25.60 -4.06 -5.73
N SER A 342 26.39 -2.99 -5.67
CA SER A 342 26.09 -1.83 -4.84
C SER A 342 24.88 -1.09 -5.42
N PRO A 343 23.80 -0.85 -4.66
CA PRO A 343 22.62 -0.12 -5.16
C PRO A 343 22.99 1.22 -5.80
N ALA A 344 23.86 2.01 -5.15
CA ALA A 344 24.32 3.30 -5.65
C ALA A 344 25.00 3.20 -7.02
N SER A 345 25.77 2.13 -7.27
CA SER A 345 26.43 1.91 -8.56
C SER A 345 25.45 1.56 -9.68
N VAL A 346 24.41 0.77 -9.36
CA VAL A 346 23.34 0.41 -10.30
C VAL A 346 22.61 1.68 -10.74
N ILE A 347 22.21 2.52 -9.78
CA ILE A 347 21.47 3.76 -10.05
C ILE A 347 22.31 4.73 -10.87
N SER A 348 23.55 4.95 -10.46
CA SER A 348 24.49 5.79 -11.22
C SER A 348 24.69 5.29 -12.66
N ALA A 349 24.67 3.98 -12.88
CA ALA A 349 24.74 3.41 -14.22
C ALA A 349 23.46 3.61 -15.03
N LEU A 350 22.28 3.50 -14.40
CA LEU A 350 20.98 3.76 -15.02
C LEU A 350 20.79 5.24 -15.38
N GLN A 351 21.12 6.16 -14.46
CA GLN A 351 21.07 7.62 -14.71
C GLN A 351 21.92 8.02 -15.92
N ARG A 352 23.10 7.42 -16.08
CA ARG A 352 24.01 7.69 -17.21
C ARG A 352 23.58 7.04 -18.51
N ASN A 353 22.67 6.07 -18.47
CA ASN A 353 22.12 5.46 -19.66
C ASN A 353 20.95 6.31 -20.17
N GLU A 354 21.04 6.81 -21.40
CA GLU A 354 20.04 7.73 -21.99
C GLU A 354 18.60 7.20 -21.85
N LYS A 355 18.35 5.92 -22.17
CA LYS A 355 17.00 5.34 -22.11
C LYS A 355 16.49 5.20 -20.69
N ALA A 356 17.32 4.70 -19.78
CA ALA A 356 16.92 4.52 -18.39
C ALA A 356 16.76 5.88 -17.67
N GLY A 357 17.68 6.81 -17.88
CA GLY A 357 17.60 8.18 -17.34
C GLY A 357 16.30 8.88 -17.73
N THR A 358 15.93 8.89 -19.03
CA THR A 358 14.66 9.47 -19.47
C THR A 358 13.44 8.78 -18.83
N ILE A 359 13.48 7.47 -18.63
CA ILE A 359 12.39 6.73 -17.96
C ILE A 359 12.31 7.07 -16.47
N MET A 360 13.43 7.21 -15.78
CA MET A 360 13.49 7.64 -14.38
C MET A 360 12.92 9.05 -14.21
N GLU A 361 13.32 9.98 -15.08
CA GLU A 361 12.78 11.36 -15.11
C GLU A 361 11.27 11.36 -15.36
N ALA A 362 10.78 10.56 -16.32
CA ALA A 362 9.36 10.47 -16.62
C ALA A 362 8.56 9.84 -15.46
N LEU A 363 9.11 8.81 -14.80
CA LEU A 363 8.50 8.21 -13.61
C LEU A 363 8.34 9.27 -12.52
N HIS A 364 9.40 10.00 -12.19
CA HIS A 364 9.34 11.06 -11.19
C HIS A 364 8.35 12.15 -11.59
N ALA A 365 8.51 12.74 -12.77
CA ALA A 365 7.70 13.87 -13.24
C ALA A 365 6.20 13.56 -13.22
N TYR A 366 5.79 12.36 -13.65
CA TYR A 366 4.38 11.98 -13.59
C TYR A 366 3.95 11.48 -12.21
N GLY A 367 4.84 10.82 -11.46
CA GLY A 367 4.60 10.39 -10.09
C GLY A 367 4.41 11.56 -9.13
N THR A 368 4.88 12.75 -9.50
CA THR A 368 4.73 14.00 -8.74
C THR A 368 3.85 15.06 -9.45
N THR A 369 3.17 14.68 -10.54
CA THR A 369 2.12 15.51 -11.15
C THR A 369 0.72 15.01 -10.80
N ALA A 370 -0.10 15.89 -10.21
CA ALA A 370 -1.46 15.57 -9.78
C ALA A 370 -2.29 14.88 -10.88
N ASN A 371 -3.05 13.85 -10.50
CA ASN A 371 -3.97 13.09 -11.36
C ASN A 371 -3.30 12.31 -12.52
N LYS A 372 -1.97 12.12 -12.49
CA LYS A 372 -1.27 11.33 -13.51
C LYS A 372 -1.10 9.87 -13.13
N LEU A 373 -1.24 9.53 -11.86
CA LEU A 373 -1.19 8.16 -11.38
C LEU A 373 -2.60 7.64 -11.09
N VAL A 374 -2.95 6.50 -11.70
CA VAL A 374 -4.31 5.93 -11.63
C VAL A 374 -4.25 4.41 -11.49
N PHE A 375 -5.07 3.86 -10.61
CA PHE A 375 -5.38 2.43 -10.57
C PHE A 375 -6.67 2.16 -11.37
N LYS A 376 -6.58 1.39 -12.47
CA LYS A 376 -7.70 1.09 -13.37
C LYS A 376 -8.30 -0.28 -13.05
N THR A 377 -9.41 -0.36 -12.33
CA THR A 377 -9.97 -1.64 -11.83
C THR A 377 -10.47 -2.55 -12.95
N GLY A 378 -10.78 -1.98 -14.11
CA GLY A 378 -11.20 -2.69 -15.32
C GLY A 378 -10.06 -3.18 -16.22
N ALA A 379 -8.78 -2.93 -15.87
CA ALA A 379 -7.65 -3.38 -16.70
C ALA A 379 -7.55 -4.91 -16.79
N TRP A 380 -8.23 -5.64 -15.89
CA TRP A 380 -8.28 -7.10 -15.84
C TRP A 380 -9.47 -7.61 -15.00
N PRO A 381 -10.00 -8.84 -15.20
CA PRO A 381 -9.86 -9.74 -16.35
C PRO A 381 -10.92 -9.52 -17.44
N SER A 382 -10.78 -10.20 -18.58
CA SER A 382 -11.82 -10.23 -19.61
C SER A 382 -13.20 -10.58 -19.02
N GLY A 383 -14.21 -9.77 -19.32
CA GLY A 383 -15.57 -9.93 -18.77
C GLY A 383 -15.78 -9.33 -17.38
N THR A 384 -14.78 -8.63 -16.81
CA THR A 384 -15.01 -7.81 -15.61
C THR A 384 -16.05 -6.74 -15.88
N THR A 385 -16.93 -6.50 -14.91
CA THR A 385 -17.88 -5.38 -14.92
C THR A 385 -17.32 -4.16 -14.20
N LEU A 386 -16.11 -4.26 -13.63
CA LEU A 386 -15.44 -3.14 -12.96
C LEU A 386 -14.91 -2.17 -14.01
N THR A 387 -15.28 -0.90 -13.90
CA THR A 387 -14.84 0.16 -14.82
C THR A 387 -14.33 1.40 -14.09
N SER A 388 -14.19 1.30 -12.77
CA SER A 388 -13.81 2.40 -11.90
C SER A 388 -12.31 2.70 -12.02
N ASN A 389 -11.96 3.98 -11.92
CA ASN A 389 -10.58 4.42 -11.86
C ASN A 389 -10.35 5.13 -10.53
N LEU A 390 -9.37 4.67 -9.75
CA LEU A 390 -8.95 5.35 -8.54
C LEU A 390 -7.76 6.25 -8.84
N VAL A 391 -7.91 7.55 -8.60
CA VAL A 391 -6.79 8.49 -8.72
C VAL A 391 -5.91 8.37 -7.48
N LEU A 392 -4.64 8.07 -7.71
CA LEU A 392 -3.66 7.91 -6.64
C LEU A 392 -2.97 9.26 -6.36
N GLU A 393 -2.38 9.37 -5.17
CA GLU A 393 -1.65 10.57 -4.76
C GLU A 393 -0.38 10.70 -5.59
N SER A 394 -0.31 11.80 -6.32
CA SER A 394 0.82 12.12 -7.19
C SER A 394 1.04 13.63 -7.26
N SER A 395 0.60 14.41 -6.27
CA SER A 395 0.66 15.89 -6.28
C SER A 395 1.76 16.47 -5.41
N LEU A 396 2.65 15.63 -4.86
CA LEU A 396 3.70 16.01 -3.93
C LEU A 396 5.07 15.96 -4.62
N ASP A 397 5.81 17.07 -4.56
CA ASP A 397 7.20 17.19 -5.01
C ASP A 397 7.98 18.11 -4.06
N PRO A 398 8.86 17.60 -3.18
CA PRO A 398 9.13 16.17 -2.93
C PRO A 398 7.94 15.47 -2.23
N PHE A 399 8.03 14.15 -2.09
CA PHE A 399 7.09 13.41 -1.25
C PHE A 399 7.14 13.88 0.20
N MET A 400 6.01 13.74 0.90
CA MET A 400 5.89 14.04 2.31
C MET A 400 5.89 12.77 3.15
N ASP A 401 6.36 12.87 4.39
CA ASP A 401 6.28 11.79 5.36
C ASP A 401 4.85 11.27 5.51
N GLY A 402 4.73 9.94 5.52
CA GLY A 402 3.45 9.24 5.58
C GLY A 402 2.66 9.24 4.27
N SER A 403 3.14 9.91 3.21
CA SER A 403 2.59 9.78 1.87
C SER A 403 3.30 8.72 1.04
N SER A 404 2.64 8.27 -0.01
CA SER A 404 3.14 7.28 -0.96
C SER A 404 2.31 7.33 -2.23
N LEU A 405 2.88 6.83 -3.32
CA LEU A 405 2.21 6.64 -4.62
C LEU A 405 1.08 5.60 -4.56
N ALA A 406 0.96 4.92 -3.42
CA ALA A 406 -0.07 3.95 -3.12
C ALA A 406 -1.31 4.57 -2.46
N HIS A 407 -1.21 5.79 -1.93
CA HIS A 407 -2.37 6.48 -1.36
C HIS A 407 -3.34 6.96 -2.44
N THR A 408 -4.59 7.13 -2.06
CA THR A 408 -5.56 7.88 -2.87
C THR A 408 -5.25 9.37 -2.78
N THR A 409 -5.50 10.12 -3.86
CA THR A 409 -5.33 11.58 -3.88
C THR A 409 -5.97 12.24 -2.66
N ILE A 410 -5.29 13.23 -2.08
CA ILE A 410 -5.77 13.98 -0.91
C ILE A 410 -7.14 14.64 -1.11
N THR A 411 -7.51 14.91 -2.37
CA THR A 411 -8.83 15.46 -2.71
C THR A 411 -9.98 14.50 -2.35
N ALA A 412 -9.71 13.20 -2.20
CA ALA A 412 -10.68 12.20 -1.79
C ALA A 412 -11.11 12.31 -0.32
N ASN A 413 -10.42 13.12 0.50
CA ASN A 413 -10.71 13.31 1.94
C ASN A 413 -12.14 13.88 2.21
N VAL A 414 -12.79 14.44 1.19
CA VAL A 414 -14.17 14.93 1.25
C VAL A 414 -15.17 14.06 0.48
N THR A 415 -14.74 12.88 0.04
CA THR A 415 -15.53 11.93 -0.77
C THR A 415 -15.67 10.60 -0.05
N SER A 416 -16.48 9.68 -0.58
CA SER A 416 -16.58 8.31 -0.04
C SER A 416 -15.26 7.53 -0.06
N GLU A 417 -14.26 7.98 -0.83
CA GLU A 417 -12.94 7.35 -0.98
C GLU A 417 -11.90 7.88 0.01
N PHE A 418 -12.33 8.46 1.14
CA PHE A 418 -11.43 9.10 2.10
C PHE A 418 -10.51 8.14 2.85
N LEU A 419 -10.80 6.83 2.85
CA LEU A 419 -10.12 5.86 3.71
C LEU A 419 -8.61 5.82 3.45
N MET A 420 -8.19 5.81 2.18
CA MET A 420 -6.81 5.57 1.77
C MET A 420 -6.04 6.86 1.44
N VAL A 421 -6.45 8.03 1.96
CA VAL A 421 -5.67 9.26 1.82
C VAL A 421 -4.53 9.30 2.85
N TYR A 422 -3.39 9.88 2.49
CA TYR A 422 -2.23 9.94 3.39
C TYR A 422 -2.41 10.90 4.58
N ALA A 423 -3.24 11.94 4.44
CA ALA A 423 -3.50 12.94 5.47
C ALA A 423 -5.00 13.12 5.70
N THR A 424 -5.54 12.28 6.58
CA THR A 424 -6.97 12.29 6.92
C THR A 424 -7.34 13.59 7.65
N ALA A 425 -8.52 14.15 7.39
CA ALA A 425 -9.03 15.25 8.19
C ALA A 425 -9.19 14.82 9.66
N VAL A 426 -8.91 15.73 10.60
CA VAL A 426 -9.00 15.42 12.03
C VAL A 426 -10.47 15.30 12.46
N ARG A 427 -11.01 14.08 12.37
CA ARG A 427 -12.36 13.71 12.77
C ARG A 427 -12.41 12.22 13.11
N SER A 428 -13.36 11.80 13.93
CA SER A 428 -13.57 10.37 14.18
C SER A 428 -14.02 9.66 12.90
N PHE A 429 -13.82 8.34 12.85
CA PHE A 429 -14.18 7.53 11.69
C PHE A 429 -15.66 7.65 11.35
N LYS A 430 -16.52 7.60 12.38
CA LYS A 430 -17.97 7.81 12.20
C LYS A 430 -18.28 9.17 11.58
N THR A 431 -17.67 10.25 12.09
CA THR A 431 -17.87 11.60 11.55
C THR A 431 -17.35 11.71 10.12
N ALA A 432 -16.25 11.03 9.78
CA ALA A 432 -15.77 10.95 8.39
C ALA A 432 -16.80 10.26 7.48
N ILE A 433 -17.33 9.11 7.89
CA ILE A 433 -18.36 8.37 7.17
C ILE A 433 -19.61 9.24 6.93
N ASP A 434 -20.13 9.86 8.00
CA ASP A 434 -21.33 10.69 7.91
C ASP A 434 -21.10 11.91 6.98
N ALA A 435 -19.96 12.59 7.13
CA ALA A 435 -19.65 13.81 6.37
C ALA A 435 -19.43 13.53 4.87
N THR A 436 -18.87 12.37 4.53
CA THR A 436 -18.56 11.98 3.15
C THR A 436 -19.64 11.13 2.51
N LYS A 437 -20.67 10.75 3.28
CA LYS A 437 -21.73 9.79 2.88
C LYS A 437 -21.16 8.46 2.39
N ALA A 438 -20.03 8.04 2.97
CA ALA A 438 -19.44 6.75 2.67
C ALA A 438 -20.33 5.60 3.17
N PRO A 439 -20.14 4.37 2.66
CA PRO A 439 -20.76 3.18 3.23
C PRO A 439 -20.46 3.06 4.74
N VAL A 440 -21.33 2.36 5.48
CA VAL A 440 -21.18 2.18 6.94
C VAL A 440 -19.86 1.53 7.35
N SER A 441 -19.22 0.77 6.45
CA SER A 441 -17.89 0.20 6.65
C SER A 441 -16.79 1.27 6.66
N GLY A 442 -17.02 2.43 6.05
CA GLY A 442 -16.02 3.47 5.79
C GLY A 442 -15.13 3.18 4.59
N ILE A 443 -15.36 2.07 3.88
CA ILE A 443 -14.66 1.69 2.66
C ILE A 443 -15.47 2.19 1.48
N GLY A 444 -14.92 3.11 0.70
CA GLY A 444 -15.57 3.66 -0.48
C GLY A 444 -15.77 2.62 -1.59
N PRO A 445 -16.77 2.79 -2.48
CA PRO A 445 -17.03 1.87 -3.58
C PRO A 445 -15.83 1.65 -4.51
N ILE A 446 -15.07 2.71 -4.85
CA ILE A 446 -13.90 2.55 -5.74
C ILE A 446 -12.75 1.87 -4.99
N THR A 447 -12.54 2.22 -3.73
CA THR A 447 -11.58 1.58 -2.82
C THR A 447 -11.88 0.08 -2.65
N LYS A 448 -13.16 -0.31 -2.62
CA LYS A 448 -13.60 -1.70 -2.66
C LYS A 448 -13.25 -2.35 -4.01
N ASP A 449 -13.58 -1.71 -5.12
CA ASP A 449 -13.34 -2.22 -6.48
C ASP A 449 -11.86 -2.54 -6.73
N VAL A 450 -10.93 -1.79 -6.14
CA VAL A 450 -9.47 -2.07 -6.21
C VAL A 450 -9.16 -3.49 -5.74
N LEU A 451 -9.62 -3.88 -4.55
CA LEU A 451 -9.36 -5.23 -4.01
C LEU A 451 -10.12 -6.30 -4.80
N LEU A 452 -11.32 -6.00 -5.31
CA LEU A 452 -12.05 -6.93 -6.19
C LEU A 452 -11.28 -7.19 -7.50
N ALA A 453 -10.71 -6.15 -8.11
CA ALA A 453 -9.91 -6.25 -9.33
C ALA A 453 -8.72 -7.18 -9.12
N MET A 454 -8.01 -7.03 -8.00
CA MET A 454 -6.86 -7.87 -7.62
C MET A 454 -7.24 -9.33 -7.34
N GLY A 455 -8.48 -9.60 -6.92
CA GLY A 455 -8.99 -10.98 -6.79
C GLY A 455 -9.84 -11.27 -5.56
N TYR A 456 -10.05 -10.31 -4.65
CA TYR A 456 -10.98 -10.51 -3.54
C TYR A 456 -12.41 -10.69 -4.05
N THR A 457 -13.24 -11.34 -3.22
CA THR A 457 -14.66 -11.54 -3.50
C THR A 457 -15.48 -10.61 -2.62
N SER A 458 -16.50 -9.96 -3.19
CA SER A 458 -17.42 -9.13 -2.43
C SER A 458 -18.23 -9.96 -1.43
N ALA A 459 -18.54 -9.41 -0.25
CA ALA A 459 -19.30 -10.11 0.78
C ALA A 459 -20.72 -10.51 0.34
N ASP A 460 -21.32 -9.78 -0.60
CA ASP A 460 -22.65 -10.02 -1.18
C ASP A 460 -22.64 -10.95 -2.40
N ALA A 461 -21.47 -11.41 -2.86
CA ALA A 461 -21.39 -12.32 -4.00
C ALA A 461 -21.91 -13.72 -3.64
N GLN A 462 -22.67 -14.33 -4.55
CA GLN A 462 -23.20 -15.68 -4.37
C GLN A 462 -22.08 -16.73 -4.20
N GLY A 463 -20.98 -16.55 -4.92
CA GLY A 463 -19.81 -17.44 -4.92
C GLY A 463 -18.50 -16.67 -4.81
N PHE A 464 -17.40 -17.41 -4.64
CA PHE A 464 -16.06 -16.82 -4.73
C PHE A 464 -15.69 -16.53 -6.18
N THR A 465 -15.03 -15.41 -6.41
CA THR A 465 -14.41 -15.08 -7.70
C THR A 465 -13.34 -16.13 -8.01
N SER A 466 -13.49 -16.82 -9.14
CA SER A 466 -12.52 -17.81 -9.62
C SER A 466 -11.40 -17.15 -10.42
N ARG A 467 -10.16 -17.58 -10.19
CA ARG A 467 -8.96 -17.15 -10.91
C ARG A 467 -8.14 -18.32 -11.48
N LYS A 468 -8.56 -19.57 -11.25
CA LYS A 468 -7.87 -20.79 -11.72
C LYS A 468 -7.56 -20.80 -13.24
N ASP A 469 -8.43 -20.21 -14.05
CA ASP A 469 -8.32 -20.27 -15.52
C ASP A 469 -7.42 -19.16 -16.09
N VAL A 470 -6.98 -18.20 -15.26
CA VAL A 470 -6.27 -17.02 -15.73
C VAL A 470 -4.83 -16.90 -15.23
N ALA A 471 -4.47 -17.65 -14.19
CA ALA A 471 -3.13 -17.65 -13.63
C ALA A 471 -2.79 -19.00 -12.98
N ASP A 472 -1.49 -19.27 -12.81
CA ASP A 472 -0.97 -20.41 -12.07
C ASP A 472 0.08 -19.95 -11.06
N ILE A 473 0.25 -20.70 -9.96
CA ILE A 473 1.38 -20.47 -9.06
C ILE A 473 2.68 -20.73 -9.83
N ASP A 474 3.64 -19.81 -9.74
CA ASP A 474 4.93 -20.02 -10.35
C ASP A 474 5.62 -21.25 -9.71
N PRO A 475 6.09 -22.24 -10.49
CA PRO A 475 6.71 -23.45 -9.95
C PRO A 475 7.92 -23.18 -9.04
N ARG A 476 8.55 -22.00 -9.13
CA ARG A 476 9.63 -21.57 -8.22
C ARG A 476 9.13 -21.45 -6.77
N ALA A 477 7.87 -21.06 -6.57
CA ALA A 477 7.26 -20.89 -5.25
C ALA A 477 6.89 -22.20 -4.55
N LEU A 478 6.73 -23.29 -5.31
CA LEU A 478 6.33 -24.59 -4.77
C LEU A 478 7.52 -25.44 -4.31
N ARG A 479 8.74 -24.93 -4.47
CA ARG A 479 9.96 -25.63 -4.04
C ARG A 479 10.18 -25.43 -2.55
N ALA A 480 10.65 -26.48 -1.87
CA ALA A 480 11.01 -26.36 -0.47
C ALA A 480 12.20 -25.40 -0.30
N PRO A 481 12.21 -24.54 0.73
CA PRO A 481 13.36 -23.69 1.04
C PRO A 481 14.63 -24.55 1.17
N GLY A 482 15.66 -24.26 0.37
CA GLY A 482 16.95 -24.95 0.45
C GLY A 482 17.14 -26.16 -0.49
N THR A 483 16.14 -26.56 -1.29
CA THR A 483 16.40 -27.51 -2.40
C THR A 483 16.98 -26.75 -3.59
N SER A 484 18.29 -26.51 -3.56
CA SER A 484 19.01 -26.01 -4.74
C SER A 484 18.77 -26.97 -5.90
N SER A 485 18.27 -26.48 -7.04
CA SER A 485 18.25 -27.26 -8.26
C SER A 485 19.67 -27.39 -8.78
N THR A 486 20.35 -28.45 -8.40
CA THR A 486 21.51 -28.93 -9.16
C THR A 486 20.99 -29.49 -10.48
N GLY A 487 21.01 -28.65 -11.52
CA GLY A 487 21.22 -29.01 -12.93
C GLY A 487 20.28 -30.01 -13.59
N ASP A 488 19.60 -29.54 -14.64
CA ASP A 488 19.46 -30.35 -15.85
C ASP A 488 20.88 -30.63 -16.37
N GLY A 489 21.35 -31.85 -16.12
CA GLY A 489 22.72 -32.28 -16.32
C GLY A 489 22.89 -33.71 -15.83
N THR A 490 22.50 -34.65 -16.68
CA THR A 490 22.68 -36.10 -16.54
C THR A 490 24.07 -36.50 -16.02
N ASN A 491 24.19 -37.01 -14.78
CA ASN A 491 24.71 -38.35 -14.50
C ASN A 491 24.73 -38.73 -13.00
N SER A 492 24.40 -39.99 -12.78
CA SER A 492 24.46 -40.90 -11.63
C SER A 492 25.30 -40.58 -10.37
N THR A 493 24.72 -41.06 -9.26
CA THR A 493 25.28 -41.80 -8.10
C THR A 493 25.39 -41.12 -6.73
N MET A 494 24.87 -41.86 -5.74
CA MET A 494 24.55 -41.52 -4.36
C MET A 494 25.77 -41.20 -3.46
N THR A 495 25.57 -40.36 -2.44
CA THR A 495 25.78 -40.76 -1.03
C THR A 495 25.15 -39.77 -0.04
N LYS A 496 24.64 -40.32 1.08
CA LYS A 496 23.94 -39.66 2.21
C LYS A 496 24.92 -39.05 3.22
N LYS A 497 24.58 -37.89 3.84
CA LYS A 497 24.24 -37.73 5.28
C LYS A 497 24.28 -36.26 5.78
N SER A 498 23.16 -35.88 6.42
CA SER A 498 22.90 -34.96 7.55
C SER A 498 23.88 -33.82 7.93
N ALA A 499 23.32 -32.63 8.21
CA ALA A 499 22.92 -32.16 9.56
C ALA A 499 22.89 -30.61 9.66
N ALA A 500 22.07 -30.15 10.63
CA ALA A 500 22.07 -28.84 11.29
C ALA A 500 21.48 -27.62 10.53
N ALA A 501 20.20 -27.33 10.84
CA ALA A 501 19.65 -26.00 10.71
C ALA A 501 20.29 -25.09 11.77
N ALA A 502 21.05 -24.10 11.33
CA ALA A 502 21.61 -23.06 12.19
C ALA A 502 20.66 -21.87 12.23
N THR A 503 20.24 -21.51 13.44
CA THR A 503 19.54 -20.28 13.78
C THR A 503 20.43 -19.09 13.42
N VAL A 504 20.02 -18.29 12.43
CA VAL A 504 20.67 -17.01 12.12
C VAL A 504 20.23 -16.00 13.18
N MET A 505 21.05 -15.83 14.22
CA MET A 505 20.97 -14.67 15.09
C MET A 505 21.62 -13.48 14.36
N GLY A 506 20.80 -12.59 13.84
CA GLY A 506 21.26 -11.28 13.39
C GLY A 506 21.72 -10.45 14.58
N THR A 507 22.98 -10.06 14.60
CA THR A 507 23.50 -9.01 15.46
C THR A 507 22.93 -7.65 15.04
N PRO A 508 22.55 -6.76 15.97
CA PRO A 508 22.16 -5.40 15.63
C PRO A 508 23.42 -4.63 15.20
N VAL A 509 23.53 -4.31 13.91
CA VAL A 509 24.57 -3.39 13.43
C VAL A 509 24.08 -1.98 13.69
N MET A 510 24.69 -1.34 14.69
CA MET A 510 24.55 0.07 14.98
C MET A 510 24.85 0.93 13.74
N SER A 511 24.04 1.97 13.60
CA SER A 511 24.14 3.08 12.67
C SER A 511 25.56 3.63 12.56
N ALA A 512 26.11 3.60 11.34
CA ALA A 512 27.31 4.32 10.98
C ALA A 512 27.12 4.94 9.58
N VAL A 513 26.30 5.98 9.51
CA VAL A 513 26.39 7.01 8.47
C VAL A 513 26.32 8.36 9.17
N GLY A 514 27.42 8.69 9.85
CA GLY A 514 27.76 10.05 10.21
C GLY A 514 28.94 10.48 9.34
N ALA A 515 28.83 11.67 8.75
CA ALA A 515 29.84 12.46 8.03
C ALA A 515 29.67 12.53 6.50
N LEU A 516 28.80 13.44 6.03
CA LEU A 516 29.18 14.60 5.19
C LEU A 516 27.92 15.43 4.85
N ALA A 517 27.66 16.51 5.58
CA ALA A 517 27.01 17.75 5.11
C ALA A 517 26.71 18.67 6.31
N ALA A 518 27.76 19.24 6.90
CA ALA A 518 27.62 20.45 7.71
C ALA A 518 28.10 21.63 6.87
N ALA A 519 27.16 22.42 6.33
CA ALA A 519 27.29 23.86 6.12
C ALA A 519 26.02 24.43 5.47
N LEU A 520 25.44 25.45 6.13
CA LEU A 520 24.41 26.40 5.66
C LEU A 520 22.97 25.83 5.63
N ALA A 521 21.96 26.38 6.30
CA ALA A 521 21.86 27.66 6.98
C ALA A 521 20.80 27.59 8.09
N ALA A 522 21.13 28.19 9.22
CA ALA A 522 20.15 28.75 10.13
C ALA A 522 19.38 29.85 9.39
N ALA A 523 18.05 29.76 9.37
CA ALA A 523 17.14 30.83 9.77
C ALA A 523 15.70 30.50 9.33
N TRP A 524 14.76 30.86 10.22
CA TRP A 524 13.31 31.05 10.04
C TRP A 524 12.35 29.92 10.44
N ILE A 525 11.74 30.20 11.60
CA ILE A 525 10.43 29.80 12.17
C ILE A 525 10.39 28.48 12.91
#